data_AF-A0A4R7G3X3-F1
#
_entry.id   AF-A0A4R7G3X3-F1
#
_cell.length_a   1.000
_cell.length_b   1.000
_cell.length_c   1.000
_cell.angle_alpha   90.00
_cell.angle_beta   90.00
_cell.angle_gamma   90.00
#
_symmetry.space_group_name_H-M   'P 1'
#
loop_
_entity.id
_entity.type
_entity.pdbx_description
1 polymer ?
#
loop_
_entity_poly.entity_id
_entity_poly.type
_entity_poly.pdbx_seq_one_letter_code
_entity_poly.pdbx_strand_id
1 'polypeptide(L)' 'MSTLAMTLYTLMWPLIVLAVMAVIGYAFFADWKKARETGQDII' A
#
# COMPACT_ATOMS: atom_id res chain seq x y z
N MET A 1 -26.15 15.44 10.62
CA MET A 1 -24.85 14.80 10.31
C MET A 1 -23.84 15.26 11.34
N SER A 2 -23.36 14.37 12.21
CA SER A 2 -22.34 14.72 13.21
C SER A 2 -21.00 14.93 12.51
N THR A 3 -20.29 16.03 12.81
CA THR A 3 -18.95 16.32 12.29
C THR A 3 -18.00 15.15 12.49
N LEU A 4 -18.11 14.45 13.62
CA LEU A 4 -17.30 13.27 13.94
C LEU A 4 -17.52 12.11 12.94
N ALA A 5 -18.76 11.87 12.52
CA ALA A 5 -19.08 10.83 11.55
C ALA A 5 -18.51 11.16 10.16
N MET A 6 -18.57 12.44 9.76
CA MET A 6 -17.95 12.92 8.52
C MET A 6 -16.43 12.78 8.56
N THR A 7 -15.77 13.18 9.65
CA THR A 7 -14.31 13.04 9.79
C THR A 7 -13.88 11.57 9.69
N LEU A 8 -14.57 10.65 10.36
CA LEU A 8 -14.26 9.22 10.29
C LEU A 8 -14.46 8.66 8.88
N TYR A 9 -15.56 9.00 8.23
CA TYR A 9 -15.83 8.58 6.85
C TYR A 9 -14.75 9.11 5.89
N THR A 10 -14.37 10.38 6.01
CA THR A 10 -13.32 10.97 5.17
C THR A 10 -11.95 10.34 5.43
N LEU A 11 -11.60 10.01 6.68
CA LEU A 11 -10.33 9.33 7.02
C LEU A 11 -10.29 7.85 6.63
N MET A 12 -11.44 7.20 6.49
CA MET A 12 -11.53 5.81 6.05
C MET A 12 -10.96 5.64 4.62
N TRP A 13 -11.23 6.59 3.73
CA TRP A 13 -10.74 6.56 2.35
C TRP A 13 -9.21 6.55 2.21
N PRO A 14 -8.45 7.50 2.78
CA PRO A 14 -6.99 7.48 2.72
C PRO A 14 -6.40 6.24 3.42
N LEU A 15 -7.04 5.72 4.48
CA LEU A 15 -6.62 4.46 5.09
C LEU A 15 -6.74 3.27 4.13
N ILE A 16 -7.85 3.19 3.38
CA ILE A 16 -8.03 2.14 2.36
C ILE A 16 -6.99 2.28 1.25
N VAL A 17 -6.78 3.50 0.75
CA VAL A 17 -5.77 3.77 -0.28
C VAL A 17 -4.37 3.38 0.20
N LEU A 18 -4.00 3.78 1.43
CA LEU A 18 -2.73 3.41 2.04
C LEU A 18 -2.58 1.90 2.18
N ALA A 19 -3.64 1.19 2.59
CA ALA A 19 -3.61 -0.27 2.68
C ALA A 19 -3.34 -0.91 1.31
N VAL A 20 -4.03 -0.46 0.26
CA VAL A 20 -3.82 -0.97 -1.10
C VAL A 20 -2.40 -0.66 -1.59
N MET A 21 -1.92 0.57 -1.40
CA MET A 21 -0.56 0.96 -1.77
C MET A 21 0.49 0.16 -1.00
N ALA A 22 0.26 -0.10 0.29
CA ALA A 22 1.18 -0.87 1.12
C ALA A 22 1.24 -2.33 0.64
N VAL A 23 0.12 -2.95 0.30
CA VAL A 23 0.09 -4.34 -0.24
C VAL A 23 0.82 -4.42 -1.56
N ILE A 24 0.51 -3.53 -2.50
CA ILE A 24 1.16 -3.52 -3.82
C ILE A 24 2.65 -3.23 -3.66
N GLY A 25 3.00 -2.15 -2.95
CA GLY A 25 4.38 -1.78 -2.70
C GLY A 25 5.18 -2.91 -2.02
N TYR A 26 4.60 -3.59 -1.04
CA TYR A 26 5.25 -4.71 -0.36
C TYR A 26 5.55 -5.87 -1.31
N ALA A 27 4.59 -6.24 -2.17
CA ALA A 27 4.79 -7.29 -3.18
C ALA A 27 5.92 -6.91 -4.15
N PHE A 28 5.90 -5.68 -4.68
CA PHE A 28 6.95 -5.19 -5.56
C PHE A 28 8.33 -5.14 -4.88
N PHE A 29 8.39 -4.71 -3.62
CA PHE A 29 9.66 -4.69 -2.87
C PHE A 29 10.19 -6.09 -2.58
N ALA A 30 9.32 -7.05 -2.31
CA ALA A 30 9.70 -8.43 -2.07
C ALA A 30 10.31 -9.05 -3.35
N ASP A 31 9.67 -8.85 -4.50
CA ASP A 31 10.17 -9.32 -5.78
C ASP A 31 11.47 -8.61 -6.17
N TRP A 32 11.56 -7.29 -5.93
CA TRP A 32 12.78 -6.52 -6.17
C TRP A 32 13.96 -7.01 -5.34
N LYS A 33 13.73 -7.25 -4.05
CA LYS A 33 14.76 -7.77 -3.14
C LYS A 33 15.23 -9.15 -3.60
N LYS A 34 14.30 -10.04 -3.96
CA LYS A 34 14.62 -11.40 -4.40
C LYS A 34 15.45 -11.40 -5.67
N ALA A 35 15.08 -10.60 -6.66
CA ALA A 35 15.79 -10.47 -7.92
C ALA A 35 17.20 -9.87 -7.73
N ARG A 36 17.35 -8.89 -6.84
CA ARG A 36 18.66 -8.32 -6.48
C ARG A 36 19.58 -9.36 -5.82
N GLU A 37 19.04 -10.27 -5.02
CA GLU A 37 19.81 -11.34 -4.38
C GLU A 37 20.20 -12.46 -5.36
N THR A 38 19.37 -12.75 -6.36
CA THR A 38 19.64 -13.80 -7.37
C THR A 38 20.35 -13.29 -8.63
N GLY A 39 20.55 -11.98 -8.77
CA GLY A 39 21.15 -11.37 -9.96
C GLY A 39 20.29 -11.50 -11.22
N GLN A 40 18.99 -11.72 -11.05
CA GLN A 40 18.01 -11.81 -12.13
C GLN A 40 17.32 -10.46 -12.29
N ASP A 41 16.95 -10.08 -13.51
CA ASP A 41 16.15 -8.89 -13.72
C ASP A 41 14.72 -9.10 -13.20
N ILE A 42 14.13 -8.02 -12.67
CA ILE A 42 12.75 -7.98 -12.16
C ILE A 42 11.74 -7.95 -13.32
N ILE A 43 12.22 -7.69 -14.53
CA ILE A 43 11.46 -7.56 -15.78
C ILE A 43 12.19 -8.34 -16.88
#